data_AF-A0A9Q5HW79-F1
#
_entry.id   AF-A0A9Q5HW79-F1
#
_cell.length_a   1.000
_cell.length_b   1.000
_cell.length_c   1.000
_cell.angle_alpha   90.00
_cell.angle_beta   90.00
_cell.angle_gamma   90.00
#
_symmetry.space_group_name_H-M   'P 1'
#
loop_
_entity.id
_entity.type
_entity.pdbx_description
1 polymer ?
#
loop_
_entity_poly.entity_id
_entity_poly.type
_entity_poly.pdbx_seq_one_letter_code
_entity_poly.pdbx_strand_id
1 'polypeptide(L)'
;MLRVLALYSQKAAFTLGLSDFLTVSVHIGSRRLAEGITLCTRSAAAPWVEGMVVWLVPMTYGVLLMVLALQKAAEYWKMSAGLRGFKLVKVLIRDQVVYFGVVITCSLFAILSYKIQISNAFLSEIFESLGDPCLLSLLGSRMLVNLKEAAEQGQNVGTSYRMTASTMSEMDFCADPTSTQRLGEADQVGKHGEA
;
A
#
# COMPACT_ATOMS: atom_id res chain seq x y z
N MET A 1 -5.42 -12.04 -12.43
CA MET A 1 -4.57 -11.69 -11.28
C MET A 1 -3.07 -11.96 -11.52
N LEU A 2 -2.65 -13.11 -12.06
CA LEU A 2 -1.20 -13.41 -12.27
C LEU A 2 -0.42 -12.35 -13.07
N ARG A 3 -1.00 -11.80 -14.14
CA ARG A 3 -0.36 -10.74 -14.94
C ARG A 3 -0.20 -9.41 -14.19
N VAL A 4 -1.08 -9.15 -13.22
CA VAL A 4 -1.02 -7.95 -12.37
C VAL A 4 0.09 -8.09 -11.33
N LEU A 5 0.28 -9.29 -10.76
CA LEU A 5 1.39 -9.59 -9.85
C LEU A 5 2.75 -9.52 -10.56
N ALA A 6 2.84 -9.99 -11.81
CA ALA A 6 4.06 -9.89 -12.61
C ALA A 6 4.42 -8.44 -12.96
N LEU A 7 3.43 -7.59 -13.26
CA LEU A 7 3.65 -6.15 -13.44
C LEU A 7 4.11 -5.48 -12.13
N TYR A 8 3.59 -5.94 -10.99
CA TYR A 8 3.96 -5.41 -9.68
C TYR A 8 5.40 -5.78 -9.29
N SER A 9 5.84 -7.01 -9.55
CA SER A 9 7.21 -7.44 -9.28
C SER A 9 8.23 -6.73 -10.18
N GLN A 10 7.89 -6.49 -11.44
CA GLN A 10 8.74 -5.75 -12.38
C GLN A 10 8.89 -4.28 -11.97
N LYS A 11 7.81 -3.67 -11.44
CA LYS A 11 7.86 -2.31 -10.87
C LYS A 11 8.73 -2.23 -9.62
N ALA A 12 8.64 -3.22 -8.73
CA ALA A 12 9.47 -3.26 -7.53
C ALA A 12 10.96 -3.34 -7.89
N ALA A 13 11.32 -4.20 -8.84
CA ALA A 13 12.69 -4.32 -9.35
C ALA A 13 13.20 -3.02 -10.00
N PHE A 14 12.35 -2.35 -10.80
CA PHE A 14 12.70 -1.08 -11.43
C PHE A 14 12.87 0.05 -10.40
N THR A 15 12.03 0.08 -9.38
CA THR A 15 12.10 1.08 -8.30
C THR A 15 13.35 0.90 -7.45
N LEU A 16 13.70 -0.36 -7.13
CA LEU A 16 14.95 -0.69 -6.42
C LEU A 16 16.19 -0.35 -7.26
N GLY A 17 16.17 -0.67 -8.55
CA GLY A 17 17.26 -0.30 -9.47
C GLY A 17 17.44 1.21 -9.60
N LEU A 18 16.34 1.98 -9.63
CA LEU A 18 16.41 3.44 -9.62
C LEU A 18 16.86 4.00 -8.27
N SER A 19 16.44 3.44 -7.14
CA SER A 19 16.89 3.91 -5.84
C SER A 19 18.37 3.66 -5.64
N ASP A 20 18.88 2.50 -6.07
CA ASP A 20 20.31 2.21 -6.02
C ASP A 20 21.11 3.16 -6.92
N PHE A 21 20.61 3.45 -8.12
CA PHE A 21 21.23 4.42 -9.02
C PHE A 21 21.26 5.85 -8.43
N LEU A 22 20.23 6.24 -7.68
CA LEU A 22 20.13 7.55 -7.03
C LEU A 22 20.92 7.65 -5.71
N THR A 23 21.13 6.53 -5.02
CA THR A 23 21.88 6.48 -3.74
C THR A 23 23.36 6.84 -3.94
N VAL A 24 23.88 6.68 -5.15
CA VAL A 24 25.27 6.99 -5.51
C VAL A 24 25.60 8.49 -5.38
N SER A 25 24.62 9.40 -5.31
CA SER A 25 24.86 10.86 -5.32
C SER A 25 24.67 11.57 -3.98
N VAL A 26 24.57 10.86 -2.85
CA VAL A 26 24.38 11.49 -1.54
C VAL A 26 25.72 11.79 -0.86
N HIS A 27 26.23 13.01 -1.02
CA HIS A 27 27.32 13.49 -0.18
C HIS A 27 26.80 13.81 1.23
N ILE A 28 27.20 12.99 2.20
CA ILE A 28 26.96 13.25 3.62
C ILE A 28 28.00 14.26 4.08
N GLY A 29 27.56 15.50 4.31
CA GLY A 29 28.39 16.56 4.89
C GLY A 29 28.14 16.68 6.39
N SER A 30 29.19 16.92 7.16
CA SER A 30 29.06 17.35 8.55
C SER A 30 29.25 18.86 8.65
N ARG A 31 28.34 19.55 9.33
CA ARG A 31 28.53 20.95 9.73
C ARG A 31 28.57 21.02 11.25
N ARG A 32 29.57 21.73 11.78
CA ARG A 32 29.62 22.05 13.21
C ARG A 32 28.72 23.25 13.46
N LEU A 33 27.71 23.07 14.31
CA LEU A 33 26.80 24.15 14.70
C LEU A 33 27.35 24.94 15.89
N ALA A 34 27.96 24.24 16.84
CA ALA A 34 28.62 24.79 18.02
C ALA A 34 29.75 23.85 18.48
N GLU A 35 30.58 24.29 19.41
CA GLU A 35 31.67 23.48 19.97
C GLU A 35 31.08 22.21 20.63
N GLY A 36 31.39 21.04 20.07
CA GLY A 36 30.87 19.75 20.51
C GLY A 36 29.57 19.27 19.83
N ILE A 37 28.87 20.10 19.04
CA ILE A 37 27.63 19.71 18.34
C ILE A 37 27.88 19.65 16.83
N THR A 38 27.90 18.43 16.30
CA THR A 38 28.06 18.17 14.86
C THR A 38 26.73 17.71 14.28
N LEU A 39 26.17 18.50 13.35
CA LEU A 39 24.97 18.12 12.62
C LEU A 39 25.37 17.47 11.30
N CYS A 40 24.84 16.29 11.04
CA CYS A 40 24.88 15.68 9.72
C CYS A 40 23.84 16.39 8.86
N THR A 41 24.30 17.29 8.00
CA THR A 41 23.43 17.96 7.04
C THR A 41 23.54 17.22 5.72
N ARG A 42 22.43 16.67 5.23
CA ARG A 42 22.34 16.16 3.86
C ARG A 42 22.35 17.35 2.91
N SER A 43 23.56 17.81 2.53
CA SER A 43 23.75 18.88 1.54
C SER A 43 23.69 18.30 0.14
N ALA A 44 22.55 17.71 -0.21
CA ALA A 44 22.27 17.40 -1.60
C ALA A 44 21.60 18.63 -2.19
N ALA A 45 22.31 19.37 -3.05
CA ALA A 45 21.64 20.10 -4.11
C ALA A 45 21.09 19.03 -5.07
N ALA A 46 20.06 18.31 -4.63
CA ALA A 46 19.41 17.30 -5.44
C ALA A 46 18.93 18.03 -6.68
N PRO A 47 19.44 17.67 -7.89
CA PRO A 47 18.99 18.33 -9.10
C PRO A 47 17.49 18.10 -9.17
N TRP A 48 16.71 19.18 -9.23
CA TRP A 48 15.25 19.22 -9.42
C TRP A 48 14.71 18.19 -10.43
N VAL A 49 15.56 17.77 -11.38
CA VAL A 49 15.33 16.68 -12.33
C VAL A 49 15.05 15.34 -11.65
N GLU A 50 15.78 14.97 -10.59
CA GLU A 50 15.61 13.70 -9.86
C GLU A 50 14.25 13.62 -9.17
N GLY A 51 13.86 14.70 -8.48
CA GLY A 51 12.54 14.79 -7.87
C GLY A 51 11.45 14.61 -8.93
N MET A 52 11.54 15.32 -10.05
CA MET A 52 10.55 15.20 -11.12
C MET A 52 10.44 13.78 -11.67
N VAL A 53 11.55 13.08 -11.91
CA VAL A 53 11.51 11.71 -12.46
C VAL A 53 10.87 10.74 -11.45
N VAL A 54 11.24 10.83 -10.18
CA VAL A 54 10.70 9.98 -9.11
C VAL A 54 9.19 10.18 -8.94
N TRP A 55 8.68 11.40 -9.11
CA TRP A 55 7.23 11.69 -9.03
C TRP A 55 6.49 11.42 -10.34
N LEU A 56 7.14 11.55 -11.49
CA LEU A 56 6.53 11.33 -12.81
C LEU A 56 6.15 9.87 -13.03
N VAL A 57 7.00 8.93 -12.62
CA VAL A 57 6.77 7.48 -12.77
C VAL A 57 5.49 7.00 -12.05
N PRO A 58 5.28 7.27 -10.75
CA PRO A 58 4.06 6.90 -10.06
C PRO A 58 2.83 7.64 -10.61
N MET A 59 2.97 8.89 -11.07
CA MET A 59 1.87 9.62 -11.71
C MET A 59 1.43 8.99 -13.03
N THR A 60 2.38 8.69 -13.93
CA THR A 60 2.07 8.03 -15.22
C THR A 60 1.49 6.64 -15.00
N TYR A 61 2.07 5.86 -14.08
CA TYR A 61 1.53 4.55 -13.73
C TYR A 61 0.13 4.65 -13.11
N GLY A 62 -0.10 5.64 -12.26
CA GLY A 62 -1.40 5.91 -11.66
C GLY A 62 -2.46 6.20 -12.70
N VAL A 63 -2.18 7.12 -13.62
CA VAL A 63 -3.09 7.45 -14.74
C VAL A 63 -3.39 6.21 -15.59
N LEU A 64 -2.37 5.40 -15.90
CA LEU A 64 -2.55 4.17 -16.67
C LEU A 64 -3.50 3.17 -15.97
N LEU A 65 -3.29 2.94 -14.66
CA LEU A 65 -4.19 2.10 -13.86
C LEU A 65 -5.61 2.65 -13.81
N MET A 66 -5.77 3.97 -13.72
CA MET A 66 -7.08 4.63 -13.74
C MET A 66 -7.82 4.34 -15.05
N VAL A 67 -7.13 4.51 -16.19
CA VAL A 67 -7.72 4.26 -17.51
C VAL A 67 -8.14 2.79 -17.64
N LEU A 68 -7.30 1.85 -17.21
CA LEU A 68 -7.63 0.42 -17.24
C LEU A 68 -8.83 0.09 -16.33
N ALA A 69 -8.88 0.68 -15.14
CA ALA A 69 -10.00 0.49 -14.21
C ALA A 69 -11.31 1.04 -14.79
N LEU A 70 -11.27 2.22 -15.43
CA LEU A 70 -12.44 2.82 -16.08
C LEU A 70 -12.91 2.01 -17.29
N GLN A 71 -11.98 1.52 -18.12
CA GLN A 71 -12.32 0.65 -19.25
C GLN A 71 -13.01 -0.63 -18.77
N LYS A 72 -12.45 -1.30 -17.75
CA LYS A 72 -13.07 -2.50 -17.16
C LYS A 72 -14.42 -2.18 -16.54
N ALA A 73 -14.54 -1.08 -15.81
CA ALA A 73 -15.80 -0.63 -15.25
C ALA A 73 -16.86 -0.38 -16.33
N ALA A 74 -16.48 0.21 -17.46
CA ALA A 74 -17.38 0.46 -18.59
C ALA A 74 -17.80 -0.83 -19.30
N GLU A 75 -16.88 -1.79 -19.49
CA GLU A 75 -17.20 -3.13 -20.00
C GLU A 75 -18.21 -3.84 -19.09
N TYR A 76 -17.95 -3.84 -17.78
CA TYR A 76 -18.89 -4.39 -16.79
C TYR A 76 -20.22 -3.67 -16.80
N TRP A 77 -20.24 -2.33 -16.90
CA TRP A 77 -21.48 -1.56 -16.97
C TRP A 77 -22.33 -1.99 -18.17
N LYS A 78 -21.71 -2.19 -19.33
CA LYS A 78 -22.40 -2.61 -20.55
C LYS A 78 -22.96 -4.03 -20.46
N MET A 79 -22.20 -4.97 -19.89
CA MET A 79 -22.66 -6.37 -19.74
C MET A 79 -23.82 -6.51 -18.76
N SER A 80 -24.04 -5.50 -17.92
CA SER A 80 -24.86 -5.68 -16.73
C SER A 80 -26.11 -4.83 -16.68
N ALA A 81 -26.52 -4.26 -17.82
CA ALA A 81 -27.79 -3.57 -17.99
C ALA A 81 -29.05 -4.41 -17.61
N GLY A 82 -28.91 -5.68 -17.24
CA GLY A 82 -29.98 -6.54 -16.72
C GLY A 82 -29.86 -7.04 -15.27
N LEU A 83 -28.76 -6.81 -14.55
CA LEU A 83 -28.53 -7.41 -13.21
C LEU A 83 -28.57 -6.35 -12.10
N ARG A 84 -29.40 -6.55 -11.06
CA ARG A 84 -29.58 -5.60 -9.91
C ARG A 84 -28.41 -5.54 -8.91
N GLY A 85 -27.19 -5.96 -9.28
CA GLY A 85 -26.04 -6.15 -8.38
C GLY A 85 -25.01 -5.01 -8.28
N PHE A 86 -25.28 -3.81 -8.82
CA PHE A 86 -24.23 -2.79 -9.07
C PHE A 86 -23.73 -1.96 -7.88
N LYS A 87 -24.21 -2.22 -6.67
CA LYS A 87 -23.84 -1.39 -5.51
C LYS A 87 -22.33 -1.46 -5.22
N LEU A 88 -21.71 -2.63 -5.39
CA LEU A 88 -20.28 -2.84 -5.16
C LEU A 88 -19.40 -2.07 -6.16
N VAL A 89 -19.73 -2.15 -7.46
CA VAL A 89 -18.96 -1.47 -8.52
C VAL A 89 -19.03 0.05 -8.36
N LYS A 90 -20.20 0.58 -7.96
CA LYS A 90 -20.38 2.02 -7.72
C LYS A 90 -19.50 2.53 -6.58
N VAL A 91 -19.39 1.78 -5.48
CA VAL A 91 -18.51 2.13 -4.35
C VAL A 91 -17.05 2.06 -4.78
N LEU A 92 -16.66 1.02 -5.52
CA LEU A 92 -15.28 0.85 -5.98
C LEU A 92 -14.83 1.99 -6.92
N ILE A 93 -15.68 2.43 -7.86
CA ILE A 93 -15.38 3.57 -8.73
C ILE A 93 -15.22 4.86 -7.91
N ARG A 94 -16.13 5.08 -6.94
CA ARG A 94 -16.09 6.28 -6.09
C ARG A 94 -14.80 6.34 -5.28
N ASP A 95 -14.42 5.22 -4.66
CA ASP A 95 -13.21 5.14 -3.85
C ASP A 95 -11.94 5.28 -4.70
N GLN A 96 -11.96 4.72 -5.92
CA GLN A 96 -10.85 4.85 -6.86
C GLN A 96 -10.65 6.30 -7.33
N VAL A 97 -11.73 7.04 -7.59
CA VAL A 97 -11.67 8.47 -7.99
C VAL A 97 -11.12 9.32 -6.84
N VAL A 98 -11.60 9.08 -5.60
CA VAL A 98 -11.09 9.80 -4.42
C VAL A 98 -9.61 9.50 -4.21
N TYR A 99 -9.21 8.23 -4.31
CA TYR A 99 -7.81 7.82 -4.19
C TYR A 99 -6.92 8.53 -5.21
N PHE A 100 -7.29 8.51 -6.50
CA PHE A 100 -6.53 9.19 -7.54
C PHE A 100 -6.49 10.70 -7.35
N GLY A 101 -7.59 11.32 -6.93
CA GLY A 101 -7.63 12.74 -6.58
C GLY A 101 -6.58 13.08 -5.53
N VAL A 102 -6.51 12.30 -4.45
CA VAL A 102 -5.52 12.49 -3.37
C VAL A 102 -4.09 12.29 -3.87
N VAL A 103 -3.83 11.25 -4.66
CA VAL A 103 -2.49 10.99 -5.23
C VAL A 103 -2.03 12.17 -6.10
N ILE A 104 -2.92 12.67 -6.95
CA ILE A 104 -2.63 13.81 -7.82
C ILE A 104 -2.37 15.06 -6.98
N THR A 105 -3.21 15.37 -5.99
CA THR A 105 -3.00 16.55 -5.14
C THR A 105 -1.71 16.46 -4.33
N CYS A 106 -1.39 15.28 -3.78
CA CYS A 106 -0.15 15.03 -3.05
C CYS A 106 1.07 15.25 -3.96
N SER A 107 1.03 14.70 -5.17
CA SER A 107 2.10 14.88 -6.17
C SER A 107 2.23 16.33 -6.63
N LEU A 108 1.12 17.05 -6.80
CA LEU A 108 1.13 18.47 -7.11
C LEU A 108 1.75 19.29 -5.98
N PHE A 109 1.42 19.01 -4.72
CA PHE A 109 2.02 19.70 -3.57
C PHE A 109 3.52 19.41 -3.46
N ALA A 110 3.96 18.17 -3.72
CA ALA A 110 5.37 17.84 -3.77
C ALA A 110 6.10 18.65 -4.86
N ILE A 111 5.56 18.71 -6.09
CA ILE A 111 6.15 19.49 -7.19
C ILE A 111 6.13 21.00 -6.87
N LEU A 112 5.04 21.52 -6.29
CA LEU A 112 4.92 22.92 -5.92
C LEU A 112 5.94 23.31 -4.84
N SER A 113 6.17 22.44 -3.85
CA SER A 113 7.21 22.63 -2.82
C SER A 113 8.60 22.75 -3.44
N TYR A 114 8.89 22.00 -4.52
CA TYR A 114 10.15 22.13 -5.25
C TYR A 114 10.27 23.40 -6.10
N LYS A 115 9.15 23.91 -6.65
CA LYS A 115 9.17 25.01 -7.62
C LYS A 115 9.01 26.39 -6.99
N ILE A 116 8.22 26.50 -5.93
CA ILE A 116 7.94 27.77 -5.29
C ILE A 116 8.88 27.85 -4.10
N GLN A 117 9.87 28.76 -4.14
CA GLN A 117 10.53 29.20 -2.92
C GLN A 117 9.50 29.97 -2.10
N ILE A 118 8.76 29.24 -1.26
CA ILE A 118 7.77 29.84 -0.38
C ILE A 118 8.53 30.59 0.72
N SER A 119 8.38 31.90 0.74
CA SER A 119 8.96 32.76 1.78
C SER A 119 8.39 32.47 3.18
N ASN A 120 7.19 31.90 3.24
CA ASN A 120 6.50 31.53 4.47
C ASN A 120 6.87 30.12 4.93
N ALA A 121 7.69 30.03 5.99
CA ALA A 121 8.11 28.76 6.59
C ALA A 121 6.93 27.83 6.95
N PHE A 122 5.84 28.40 7.49
CA PHE A 122 4.65 27.62 7.87
C PHE A 122 3.98 26.91 6.69
N LEU A 123 3.88 27.58 5.54
CA LEU A 123 3.28 26.97 4.34
C LEU A 123 4.19 25.88 3.76
N SER A 124 5.51 26.04 3.89
CA SER A 124 6.49 25.02 3.48
C SER A 124 6.29 23.72 4.27
N GLU A 125 6.17 23.80 5.60
CA GLU A 125 5.93 22.63 6.45
C GLU A 125 4.59 21.94 6.14
N ILE A 126 3.53 22.72 5.88
CA ILE A 126 2.23 22.15 5.49
C ILE A 126 2.33 21.41 4.16
N PHE A 127 2.99 21.98 3.14
CA PHE A 127 3.11 21.32 1.84
C PHE A 127 4.01 20.10 1.89
N GLU A 128 5.07 20.13 2.69
CA GLU A 128 5.92 18.98 2.94
C GLU A 128 5.13 17.85 3.63
N SER A 129 4.33 18.19 4.65
CA SER A 129 3.48 17.22 5.35
C SER A 129 2.36 16.66 4.46
N LEU A 130 1.74 17.48 3.60
CA LEU A 130 0.72 17.04 2.64
C LEU A 130 1.30 16.21 1.48
N GLY A 131 2.58 16.39 1.19
CA GLY A 131 3.35 15.59 0.23
C GLY A 131 3.80 14.24 0.79
N ASP A 132 3.56 13.95 2.06
CA ASP A 132 4.08 12.75 2.72
C ASP A 132 3.38 11.47 2.22
N PRO A 133 4.14 10.44 1.77
CA PRO A 133 3.60 9.14 1.36
C PRO A 133 2.78 8.42 2.45
N CYS A 134 2.91 8.78 3.72
CA CYS A 134 2.12 8.23 4.83
C CYS A 134 0.61 8.42 4.61
N LEU A 135 0.18 9.56 4.04
CA LEU A 135 -1.21 9.84 3.72
C LEU A 135 -1.77 8.84 2.70
N LEU A 136 -0.98 8.47 1.69
CA LEU A 136 -1.36 7.45 0.71
C LEU A 136 -1.55 6.08 1.35
N SER A 137 -0.70 5.70 2.30
CA SER A 137 -0.83 4.42 3.00
C SER A 137 -2.11 4.35 3.84
N LEU A 138 -2.44 5.45 4.53
CA LEU A 138 -3.64 5.57 5.34
C LEU A 138 -4.91 5.54 4.47
N LEU A 139 -4.86 6.18 3.29
CA LEU A 139 -5.99 6.13 2.36
C LEU A 139 -6.19 4.73 1.77
N GLY A 140 -5.08 4.06 1.45
CA GLY A 140 -5.09 2.68 0.93
C GLY A 140 -5.73 1.70 1.91
N SER A 141 -5.42 1.81 3.20
CA SER A 141 -6.03 0.94 4.22
C SER A 141 -7.54 1.19 4.36
N ARG A 142 -7.99 2.46 4.32
CA ARG A 142 -9.42 2.81 4.34
C ARG A 142 -10.18 2.25 3.13
N MET A 143 -9.59 2.33 1.95
CA MET A 143 -10.18 1.76 0.73
C MET A 143 -10.37 0.24 0.87
N LEU A 144 -9.37 -0.48 1.41
CA LEU A 144 -9.48 -1.93 1.64
C LEU A 144 -10.58 -2.28 2.65
N VAL A 145 -10.75 -1.48 3.71
CA VAL A 145 -11.82 -1.66 4.69
C VAL A 145 -13.20 -1.41 4.06
N ASN A 146 -13.36 -0.32 3.30
CA ASN A 146 -14.61 -0.03 2.59
C ASN A 146 -14.98 -1.14 1.60
N LEU A 147 -13.98 -1.68 0.88
CA LEU A 147 -14.19 -2.80 -0.04
C LEU A 147 -14.61 -4.07 0.69
N LYS A 148 -14.00 -4.35 1.84
CA LYS A 148 -14.39 -5.48 2.69
C LYS A 148 -15.84 -5.33 3.15
N GLU A 149 -16.20 -4.17 3.69
CA GLU A 149 -17.55 -3.92 4.20
C GLU A 149 -18.59 -3.95 3.07
N ALA A 150 -18.28 -3.37 1.91
CA ALA A 150 -19.17 -3.41 0.74
C ALA A 150 -19.32 -4.84 0.19
N ALA A 151 -18.28 -5.69 0.29
CA ALA A 151 -18.35 -7.09 -0.08
C ALA A 151 -19.22 -7.91 0.89
N GLU A 152 -19.07 -7.68 2.20
CA GLU A 152 -19.92 -8.30 3.25
C GLU A 152 -21.39 -7.85 3.10
N GLN A 153 -21.65 -6.59 2.76
CA GLN A 153 -23.01 -6.09 2.48
C GLN A 153 -23.56 -6.56 1.13
N GLY A 154 -22.69 -6.97 0.20
CA GLY A 154 -23.03 -7.41 -1.16
C GLY A 154 -23.35 -8.91 -1.29
N GLN A 155 -23.04 -9.70 -0.27
CA GLN A 155 -23.37 -11.13 -0.18
C GLN A 155 -24.26 -11.34 1.06
N ASN A 156 -25.56 -11.55 0.89
CA ASN A 156 -26.01 -12.94 0.85
C ASN A 156 -27.25 -13.21 -0.02
N VAL A 157 -27.47 -12.47 -1.12
CA VAL A 157 -28.70 -12.68 -1.94
C VAL A 157 -28.45 -13.41 -3.27
N GLY A 158 -27.22 -13.41 -3.82
CA GLY A 158 -26.97 -13.90 -5.19
C GLY A 158 -25.97 -15.06 -5.36
N THR A 159 -25.09 -15.29 -4.38
CA THR A 159 -24.08 -16.37 -4.45
C THR A 159 -24.19 -17.31 -3.28
N SER A 160 -25.41 -17.81 -3.02
CA SER A 160 -25.55 -19.15 -2.47
C SER A 160 -25.05 -20.16 -3.51
N TYR A 161 -23.75 -20.14 -3.79
CA TYR A 161 -23.00 -21.38 -4.00
C TYR A 161 -22.89 -22.06 -2.64
N ARG A 162 -24.04 -22.32 -1.99
CA ARG A 162 -24.19 -23.48 -1.14
C ARG A 162 -23.94 -24.61 -2.12
N MET A 163 -22.67 -24.99 -2.27
CA MET A 163 -22.33 -26.34 -2.60
C MET A 163 -23.17 -27.13 -1.63
N THR A 164 -24.24 -27.73 -2.14
CA THR A 164 -25.02 -28.69 -1.39
C THR A 164 -23.96 -29.65 -0.89
N ALA A 165 -23.68 -29.60 0.42
CA ALA A 165 -22.76 -30.47 1.12
C ALA A 165 -23.37 -31.88 1.18
N SER A 166 -23.81 -32.39 0.04
CA SER A 166 -24.45 -33.67 -0.17
C SER A 166 -23.47 -34.67 -0.79
N THR A 167 -22.19 -34.31 -0.93
CA THR A 167 -21.17 -35.23 -1.43
C THR A 167 -19.75 -34.83 -0.99
N MET A 168 -19.58 -34.27 0.21
CA MET A 168 -18.28 -34.40 0.86
C MET A 168 -18.23 -35.79 1.47
N SER A 169 -17.55 -36.70 0.76
CA SER A 169 -17.08 -37.95 1.32
C SER A 169 -16.31 -37.61 2.59
N GLU A 170 -16.79 -38.14 3.71
CA GLU A 170 -16.15 -38.12 5.00
C GLU A 170 -14.73 -38.66 4.83
N MET A 171 -13.72 -37.77 4.88
CA MET A 171 -12.33 -38.21 4.96
C MET A 171 -12.12 -38.65 6.40
N ASP A 172 -12.37 -39.93 6.63
CA ASP A 172 -12.07 -40.61 7.88
C ASP A 172 -10.54 -40.66 8.02
N PHE A 173 -10.00 -39.74 8.81
CA PHE A 173 -8.60 -39.76 9.18
C PHE A 173 -8.47 -40.85 10.25
N CYS A 174 -7.93 -42.02 9.86
CA CYS A 174 -7.46 -43.01 10.84
C CYS A 174 -6.46 -42.33 11.77
N ALA A 175 -6.96 -41.86 12.91
CA ALA A 175 -6.13 -41.53 14.06
C ALA A 175 -5.47 -42.83 14.50
N ASP A 176 -4.19 -42.96 14.21
CA ASP A 176 -3.34 -44.02 14.73
C ASP A 176 -3.26 -43.86 16.27
N PRO A 177 -3.84 -44.78 17.06
CA PRO A 177 -3.81 -44.69 18.51
C PRO A 177 -2.50 -45.27 19.04
N THR A 178 -1.35 -44.74 18.61
CA THR A 178 -0.05 -45.28 19.03
C THR A 178 1.00 -44.22 19.41
N SER A 179 0.58 -43.06 19.91
CA SER A 179 1.51 -42.14 20.60
C SER A 179 0.92 -41.54 21.87
N THR A 180 0.29 -42.38 22.70
CA THR A 180 0.15 -42.13 24.15
C THR A 180 1.26 -42.89 24.85
N GLN A 181 2.49 -42.36 24.85
CA GLN A 181 3.44 -42.58 25.94
C GLN A 181 4.70 -41.71 25.78
N ARG A 182 5.06 -41.07 26.89
CA ARG A 182 6.30 -40.32 27.17
C ARG A 182 6.31 -38.85 26.76
N LEU A 183 5.77 -38.01 27.64
CA LEU A 183 6.57 -36.93 28.24
C LEU A 183 5.90 -36.46 29.55
N GLY A 184 5.91 -37.35 30.54
CA GLY A 184 6.04 -36.93 31.93
C GLY A 184 7.53 -36.98 32.30
N GLU A 185 7.92 -36.17 33.28
CA GLU A 185 9.19 -36.20 34.01
C GLU A 185 10.39 -35.44 33.41
N ALA A 186 10.49 -34.16 33.81
CA ALA A 186 11.66 -33.57 34.49
C ALA A 186 11.32 -32.09 34.71
N ASP A 187 10.73 -31.71 35.84
CA ASP A 187 11.37 -31.52 37.14
C ASP A 187 12.17 -30.20 37.26
N GLN A 188 12.02 -29.65 38.44
CA GLN A 188 12.35 -28.34 38.97
C GLN A 188 13.77 -27.82 38.68
N VAL A 189 13.89 -26.53 38.33
CA VAL A 189 14.92 -25.57 38.83
C VAL A 189 14.41 -24.17 38.43
N GLY A 190 14.34 -23.12 39.23
CA GLY A 190 14.72 -22.88 40.61
C GLY A 190 14.25 -21.46 40.98
N LYS A 191 13.75 -21.33 42.19
CA LYS A 191 13.42 -20.07 42.87
C LYS A 191 14.71 -19.56 43.53
N HIS A 192 15.20 -18.41 43.09
CA HIS A 192 16.11 -17.53 43.82
C HIS A 192 15.70 -16.11 43.38
N GLY A 193 15.28 -15.18 44.23
CA GLY A 193 15.66 -14.97 45.63
C GLY A 193 16.62 -13.78 45.68
N GLU A 194 16.08 -12.61 46.04
CA GLU A 194 16.73 -11.44 46.67
C GLU A 194 17.81 -10.70 45.83
N ALA A 195 17.92 -9.37 45.82
CA ALA A 195 17.57 -8.36 46.82
C ALA A 195 17.09 -7.04 46.18
#